data_AF-A0A929G347-F1
#
_entry.id   AF-A0A929G347-F1
#
_cell.length_a   1.000
_cell.length_b   1.000
_cell.length_c   1.000
_cell.angle_alpha   90.00
_cell.angle_beta   90.00
_cell.angle_gamma   90.00
#
_symmetry.space_group_name_H-M   'P 1'
#
loop_
_entity.id
_entity.type
_entity.pdbx_description
1 polymer ?
#
loop_
_entity_poly.entity_id
_entity_poly.type
_entity_poly.pdbx_seq_one_letter_code
_entity_poly.pdbx_strand_id
1 'polypeptide(L)'
;MKTLETYYNDLFNKPEKWNYYGGKLSNPIYNNSYDNFLKEYIKPSGKGDSNPLMETLNRVDYKGHVFSVFFLGILLYENCKKIRDQIDIKIKYYKKVNNHSEISFSFIWFIISLFHDSGYRFEEKNEYKKIEHVDIDYKLKKYKGGIPKQISNTWRDYFKYKLNYLKPENLRKPDHGILAGILLFDTLTKTYEYYKKLNGNKEEFVYHNLFWSKKLLNVYNLCSWTILAHNIFFLNVKSDDKEKIDSYFEKDLEQLVIKRGQKPVINLHNYPFLFLLCLVDTIEPSKMQSDNDLKECLKQTDMDLNHNEINIKFSKKIEKSRFDKILKMGNWLDDIETEKSDDNIKIKIV
;
A
#
# COMPACT_ATOMS: atom_id res chain seq x y z
N MET A 1 3.63 -2.71 -26.88
CA MET A 1 4.09 -2.07 -25.63
C MET A 1 4.02 -0.57 -25.77
N LYS A 2 3.58 0.13 -24.72
CA LYS A 2 3.61 1.59 -24.61
C LYS A 2 4.38 1.96 -23.34
N THR A 3 4.96 3.16 -23.30
CA THR A 3 5.61 3.65 -22.08
C THR A 3 4.59 3.82 -20.95
N LEU A 4 5.02 3.65 -19.69
CA LEU A 4 4.19 3.96 -18.53
C LEU A 4 3.78 5.43 -18.50
N GLU A 5 4.62 6.34 -19.01
CA GLU A 5 4.24 7.76 -19.18
C GLU A 5 2.98 7.89 -20.05
N THR A 6 2.90 7.15 -21.16
CA THR A 6 1.72 7.14 -22.04
C THR A 6 0.50 6.59 -21.30
N TYR A 7 0.64 5.46 -20.60
CA TYR A 7 -0.47 4.89 -19.83
C TYR A 7 -0.98 5.84 -18.74
N TYR A 8 -0.08 6.51 -18.02
CA TYR A 8 -0.49 7.41 -16.95
C TYR A 8 -1.16 8.67 -17.50
N ASN A 9 -0.70 9.21 -18.64
CA ASN A 9 -1.36 10.32 -19.32
C ASN A 9 -2.76 9.91 -19.83
N ASP A 10 -2.88 8.74 -20.45
CA ASP A 10 -4.17 8.19 -20.91
C ASP A 10 -5.15 7.98 -19.75
N LEU A 11 -4.65 7.50 -18.60
CA LEU A 11 -5.44 7.32 -17.39
C LEU A 11 -5.81 8.67 -16.74
N PHE A 12 -4.90 9.63 -16.72
CA PHE A 12 -5.16 10.97 -16.18
C PHE A 12 -6.36 11.63 -16.90
N ASN A 13 -6.47 11.43 -18.21
CA ASN A 13 -7.59 11.92 -19.03
C ASN A 13 -8.92 11.18 -18.82
N LYS A 14 -8.97 10.21 -17.89
CA LYS A 14 -10.15 9.42 -17.52
C LYS A 14 -10.47 9.58 -16.03
N PRO A 15 -10.87 10.79 -15.59
CA PRO A 15 -11.04 11.12 -14.18
C PRO A 15 -12.05 10.23 -13.45
N GLU A 16 -13.04 9.65 -14.15
CA GLU A 16 -14.01 8.73 -13.57
C GLU A 16 -13.35 7.47 -12.95
N LYS A 17 -12.12 7.14 -13.35
CA LYS A 17 -11.40 5.96 -12.85
C LYS A 17 -10.62 6.21 -11.56
N TRP A 18 -10.17 7.45 -11.35
CA TRP A 18 -9.21 7.76 -10.28
C TRP A 18 -9.60 8.98 -9.44
N ASN A 19 -10.34 9.95 -9.97
CA ASN A 19 -10.65 11.22 -9.30
C ASN A 19 -11.85 11.11 -8.34
N TYR A 20 -11.71 10.28 -7.29
CA TYR A 20 -12.77 10.03 -6.32
C TYR A 20 -13.31 11.31 -5.66
N TYR A 21 -12.44 12.27 -5.35
CA TYR A 21 -12.83 13.51 -4.67
C TYR A 21 -13.38 14.59 -5.63
N GLY A 22 -13.37 14.37 -6.95
CA GLY A 22 -13.99 15.27 -7.93
C GLY A 22 -13.29 16.64 -8.09
N GLY A 23 -12.02 16.76 -7.71
CA GLY A 23 -11.25 18.01 -7.83
C GLY A 23 -10.79 18.28 -9.27
N LYS A 24 -10.63 19.57 -9.65
CA LYS A 24 -9.99 19.94 -10.93
C LYS A 24 -8.48 19.91 -10.75
N LEU A 25 -7.81 18.97 -11.43
CA LEU A 25 -6.40 18.66 -11.20
C LEU A 25 -5.58 18.88 -12.46
N SER A 26 -4.34 19.31 -12.28
CA SER A 26 -3.33 19.39 -13.34
C SER A 26 -2.50 18.11 -13.36
N ASN A 27 -2.14 17.62 -14.54
CA ASN A 27 -1.33 16.41 -14.67
C ASN A 27 0.09 16.66 -14.15
N PRO A 28 0.52 15.99 -13.07
CA PRO A 28 1.80 16.27 -12.43
C PRO A 28 3.00 15.74 -13.24
N ILE A 29 2.79 14.88 -14.23
CA ILE A 29 3.85 14.29 -15.06
C ILE A 29 4.51 15.35 -15.95
N TYR A 30 3.76 16.35 -16.40
CA TYR A 30 4.30 17.36 -17.30
C TYR A 30 5.31 18.28 -16.63
N ASN A 31 5.08 18.63 -15.37
CA ASN A 31 5.81 19.65 -14.61
C ASN A 31 6.42 19.13 -13.29
N ASN A 32 6.45 17.81 -13.07
CA ASN A 32 6.92 17.16 -11.85
C ASN A 32 6.26 17.71 -10.56
N SER A 33 5.01 18.17 -10.64
CA SER A 33 4.29 18.81 -9.52
C SER A 33 3.46 17.83 -8.68
N TYR A 34 4.01 16.65 -8.36
CA TYR A 34 3.31 15.59 -7.62
C TYR A 34 2.76 16.04 -6.26
N ASP A 35 3.48 16.92 -5.56
CA ASP A 35 3.02 17.50 -4.28
C ASP A 35 1.75 18.35 -4.47
N ASN A 36 1.72 19.23 -5.47
CA ASN A 36 0.54 20.04 -5.78
C ASN A 36 -0.64 19.16 -6.21
N PHE A 37 -0.38 18.13 -7.02
CA PHE A 37 -1.42 17.17 -7.39
C PHE A 37 -2.04 16.51 -6.16
N LEU A 38 -1.23 15.96 -5.24
CA LEU A 38 -1.75 15.29 -4.04
C LEU A 38 -2.48 16.26 -3.11
N LYS A 39 -1.98 17.48 -2.93
CA LYS A 39 -2.64 18.53 -2.13
C LYS A 39 -4.02 18.88 -2.70
N GLU A 40 -4.11 19.15 -4.00
CA GLU A 40 -5.38 19.47 -4.63
C GLU A 40 -6.30 18.25 -4.74
N TYR A 41 -5.77 17.03 -4.82
CA TYR A 41 -6.55 15.80 -4.85
C TYR A 41 -7.28 15.56 -3.53
N ILE A 42 -6.62 15.76 -2.38
CA ILE A 42 -7.22 15.53 -1.07
C ILE A 42 -8.05 16.72 -0.56
N LYS A 43 -7.86 17.91 -1.11
CA LYS A 43 -8.54 19.14 -0.66
C LYS A 43 -10.07 19.03 -0.65
N PRO A 44 -10.75 18.47 -1.67
CA PRO A 44 -12.21 18.32 -1.64
C PRO A 44 -12.71 17.30 -0.62
N SER A 45 -11.83 16.46 -0.06
CA SER A 45 -12.22 15.54 1.01
C SER A 45 -12.74 16.28 2.25
N GLY A 46 -12.50 17.60 2.39
CA GLY A 46 -13.19 18.51 3.31
C GLY A 46 -13.19 18.07 4.79
N LYS A 47 -12.27 17.18 5.18
CA LYS A 47 -12.17 16.58 6.52
C LYS A 47 -11.65 17.56 7.60
N GLY A 48 -12.08 18.82 7.58
CA GLY A 48 -11.86 19.79 8.66
C GLY A 48 -10.71 20.77 8.55
N ASP A 49 -10.62 21.65 9.55
CA ASP A 49 -9.55 22.66 9.75
C ASP A 49 -8.15 22.03 9.96
N SER A 50 -8.09 20.71 10.11
CA SER A 50 -6.88 19.90 10.05
C SER A 50 -7.18 18.59 9.33
N ASN A 51 -7.24 18.66 7.99
CA ASN A 51 -7.44 17.48 7.15
C ASN A 51 -6.37 16.42 7.49
N PRO A 52 -6.74 15.26 8.07
CA PRO A 52 -5.78 14.24 8.50
C PRO A 52 -4.94 13.70 7.34
N LEU A 53 -5.49 13.72 6.11
CA LEU A 53 -4.76 13.30 4.92
C LEU A 53 -3.65 14.30 4.57
N MET A 54 -3.85 15.59 4.85
CA MET A 54 -2.85 16.64 4.60
C MET A 54 -1.69 16.52 5.57
N GLU A 55 -1.97 16.23 6.84
CA GLU A 55 -0.91 15.96 7.82
C GLU A 55 -0.07 14.75 7.43
N THR A 56 -0.70 13.65 6.99
CA THR A 56 0.01 12.49 6.45
C THR A 56 0.82 12.85 5.21
N LEU A 57 0.25 13.58 4.27
CA LEU A 57 0.94 14.01 3.05
C LEU A 57 2.20 14.82 3.37
N ASN A 58 2.15 15.69 4.38
CA ASN A 58 3.31 16.46 4.84
C ASN A 58 4.43 15.60 5.45
N ARG A 59 4.13 14.34 5.83
CA ARG A 59 5.11 13.37 6.38
C ARG A 59 5.70 12.45 5.31
N VAL A 60 5.07 12.33 4.15
CA VAL A 60 5.59 11.55 3.03
C VAL A 60 6.75 12.32 2.41
N ASP A 61 7.95 11.74 2.35
CA ASP A 61 9.10 12.44 1.75
C ASP A 61 8.99 12.47 0.22
N TYR A 62 8.74 11.31 -0.42
CA TYR A 62 8.70 11.20 -1.88
C TYR A 62 7.27 11.06 -2.44
N LYS A 63 6.70 12.21 -2.84
CA LYS A 63 5.32 12.30 -3.37
C LYS A 63 5.16 11.65 -4.75
N GLY A 64 6.25 11.58 -5.54
CA GLY A 64 6.27 10.88 -6.83
C GLY A 64 5.94 9.40 -6.67
N HIS A 65 6.54 8.73 -5.68
CA HIS A 65 6.26 7.32 -5.41
C HIS A 65 4.79 7.07 -5.05
N VAL A 66 4.19 7.90 -4.18
CA VAL A 66 2.75 7.80 -3.85
C VAL A 66 1.87 7.95 -5.09
N PHE A 67 2.16 8.94 -5.94
CA PHE A 67 1.44 9.13 -7.20
C PHE A 67 1.58 7.91 -8.12
N SER A 68 2.79 7.36 -8.24
CA SER A 68 3.07 6.23 -9.11
C SER A 68 2.41 4.94 -8.62
N VAL A 69 2.49 4.61 -7.33
CA VAL A 69 1.75 3.47 -6.73
C VAL A 69 0.25 3.63 -6.95
N PHE A 70 -0.27 4.85 -6.75
CA PHE A 70 -1.69 5.12 -6.96
C PHE A 70 -2.11 4.85 -8.42
N PHE A 71 -1.41 5.45 -9.39
CA PHE A 71 -1.75 5.32 -10.82
C PHE A 71 -1.48 3.92 -11.36
N LEU A 72 -0.40 3.26 -10.96
CA LEU A 72 -0.08 1.89 -11.36
C LEU A 72 -1.14 0.90 -10.87
N GLY A 73 -1.59 1.02 -9.61
CA GLY A 73 -2.64 0.14 -9.09
C GLY A 73 -3.98 0.33 -9.80
N ILE A 74 -4.35 1.57 -10.16
CA ILE A 74 -5.51 1.83 -11.02
C ILE A 74 -5.31 1.21 -12.40
N LEU A 75 -4.13 1.37 -13.00
CA LEU A 75 -3.82 0.79 -14.29
C LEU A 75 -3.95 -0.75 -14.29
N LEU A 76 -3.43 -1.42 -13.27
CA LEU A 76 -3.57 -2.88 -13.14
C LEU A 76 -5.02 -3.30 -12.87
N TYR A 77 -5.75 -2.58 -12.01
CA TYR A 77 -7.17 -2.85 -11.75
C TYR A 77 -8.02 -2.72 -13.03
N GLU A 78 -7.72 -1.74 -13.89
CA GLU A 78 -8.50 -1.50 -15.10
C GLU A 78 -8.22 -2.51 -16.22
N ASN A 79 -6.99 -3.02 -16.31
CA ASN A 79 -6.54 -3.84 -17.44
C ASN A 79 -6.39 -5.34 -17.11
N CYS A 80 -6.13 -5.70 -15.85
CA CYS A 80 -6.02 -7.10 -15.42
C CYS A 80 -7.33 -7.56 -14.77
N LYS A 81 -8.21 -8.19 -15.56
CA LYS A 81 -9.54 -8.59 -15.08
C LYS A 81 -9.48 -9.60 -13.91
N LYS A 82 -8.45 -10.45 -13.80
CA LYS A 82 -8.29 -11.31 -12.60
C LYS A 82 -8.15 -10.48 -11.32
N ILE A 83 -7.30 -9.44 -11.35
CA ILE A 83 -7.11 -8.51 -10.22
C ILE A 83 -8.43 -7.78 -9.93
N ARG A 84 -9.06 -7.24 -10.98
CA ARG A 84 -10.33 -6.51 -10.86
C ARG A 84 -11.43 -7.33 -10.19
N ASP A 85 -11.67 -8.55 -10.69
CA ASP A 85 -12.77 -9.38 -10.25
C ASP A 85 -12.65 -9.71 -8.74
N GLN A 86 -11.45 -10.01 -8.24
CA GLN A 86 -11.22 -10.30 -6.82
C GLN A 86 -11.33 -9.05 -5.93
N ILE A 87 -10.87 -7.90 -6.42
CA ILE A 87 -11.03 -6.61 -5.73
C ILE A 87 -12.51 -6.22 -5.66
N ASP A 88 -13.27 -6.37 -6.75
CA ASP A 88 -14.69 -6.03 -6.82
C ASP A 88 -15.54 -6.85 -5.86
N ILE A 89 -15.22 -8.13 -5.67
CA ILE A 89 -15.85 -8.97 -4.65
C ILE A 89 -15.67 -8.35 -3.25
N LYS A 90 -14.46 -7.88 -2.90
CA LYS A 90 -14.23 -7.21 -1.62
C LYS A 90 -14.91 -5.86 -1.54
N ILE A 91 -14.86 -5.04 -2.58
CA ILE A 91 -15.56 -3.75 -2.60
C ILE A 91 -17.07 -3.94 -2.42
N LYS A 92 -17.68 -4.93 -3.08
CA LYS A 92 -19.11 -5.25 -2.94
C LYS A 92 -19.49 -5.58 -1.50
N TYR A 93 -18.65 -6.33 -0.78
CA TYR A 93 -18.83 -6.57 0.65
C TYR A 93 -18.81 -5.25 1.44
N TYR A 94 -17.83 -4.39 1.22
CA TYR A 94 -17.75 -3.11 1.93
C TYR A 94 -18.88 -2.13 1.57
N LYS A 95 -19.34 -2.12 0.31
CA LYS A 95 -20.55 -1.36 -0.10
C LYS A 95 -21.79 -1.86 0.63
N LYS A 96 -21.99 -3.18 0.74
CA LYS A 96 -23.14 -3.76 1.44
C LYS A 96 -23.20 -3.35 2.92
N VAL A 97 -22.04 -3.29 3.60
CA VAL A 97 -21.98 -2.86 5.00
C VAL A 97 -21.89 -1.34 5.17
N ASN A 98 -21.67 -0.56 4.11
CA ASN A 98 -21.62 0.90 4.10
C ASN A 98 -22.61 1.47 3.07
N ASN A 99 -23.89 1.11 3.19
CA ASN A 99 -24.96 1.41 2.23
C ASN A 99 -25.21 2.91 1.95
N HIS A 100 -24.66 3.81 2.76
CA HIS A 100 -24.78 5.27 2.62
C HIS A 100 -23.46 5.94 2.21
N SER A 101 -22.39 5.17 1.97
CA SER A 101 -21.08 5.69 1.60
C SER A 101 -20.64 5.16 0.24
N GLU A 102 -20.08 6.03 -0.57
CA GLU A 102 -19.50 5.64 -1.85
C GLU A 102 -18.15 4.95 -1.63
N ILE A 103 -18.16 3.62 -1.57
CA ILE A 103 -16.93 2.82 -1.45
C ILE A 103 -16.49 2.40 -2.84
N SER A 104 -15.48 3.06 -3.40
CA SER A 104 -14.87 2.69 -4.68
C SER A 104 -13.49 2.06 -4.51
N PHE A 105 -12.96 1.47 -5.59
CA PHE A 105 -11.56 1.03 -5.62
C PHE A 105 -10.61 2.22 -5.42
N SER A 106 -10.80 3.30 -6.19
CA SER A 106 -9.98 4.51 -6.11
C SER A 106 -9.93 5.13 -4.72
N PHE A 107 -11.03 5.10 -3.96
CA PHE A 107 -11.07 5.55 -2.57
C PHE A 107 -10.18 4.71 -1.65
N ILE A 108 -10.37 3.38 -1.65
CA ILE A 108 -9.60 2.46 -0.79
C ILE A 108 -8.13 2.49 -1.18
N TRP A 109 -7.86 2.41 -2.49
CA TRP A 109 -6.53 2.34 -3.05
C TRP A 109 -5.74 3.63 -2.78
N PHE A 110 -6.35 4.80 -2.97
CA PHE A 110 -5.70 6.07 -2.65
C PHE A 110 -5.27 6.15 -1.18
N ILE A 111 -6.13 5.73 -0.24
CA ILE A 111 -5.77 5.70 1.18
C ILE A 111 -4.57 4.79 1.43
N ILE A 112 -4.55 3.60 0.81
CA ILE A 112 -3.43 2.67 0.91
C ILE A 112 -2.15 3.32 0.36
N SER A 113 -2.19 3.85 -0.86
CA SER A 113 -1.03 4.49 -1.52
C SER A 113 -0.51 5.69 -0.74
N LEU A 114 -1.38 6.54 -0.19
CA LEU A 114 -0.95 7.72 0.56
C LEU A 114 -0.23 7.36 1.87
N PHE A 115 -0.72 6.33 2.57
CA PHE A 115 -0.21 6.01 3.90
C PHE A 115 0.91 4.98 3.91
N HIS A 116 1.04 4.09 2.92
CA HIS A 116 1.92 2.92 3.06
C HIS A 116 3.38 3.24 3.45
N ASP A 117 3.92 4.36 2.96
CA ASP A 117 5.26 4.86 3.29
C ASP A 117 5.27 6.05 4.28
N SER A 118 4.11 6.49 4.78
CA SER A 118 4.02 7.67 5.67
C SER A 118 4.71 7.51 7.03
N GLY A 119 5.08 6.28 7.38
CA GLY A 119 5.81 5.96 8.59
C GLY A 119 7.32 6.21 8.51
N TYR A 120 7.86 6.44 7.31
CA TYR A 120 9.32 6.50 7.08
C TYR A 120 10.01 7.57 7.92
N ARG A 121 9.35 8.72 8.09
CA ARG A 121 9.83 9.80 8.94
C ARG A 121 9.98 9.39 10.41
N PHE A 122 9.13 8.50 10.92
CA PHE A 122 9.23 7.99 12.28
C PHE A 122 10.39 7.02 12.45
N GLU A 123 10.67 6.21 11.44
CA GLU A 123 11.80 5.29 11.38
C GLU A 123 13.14 6.04 11.30
N GLU A 124 13.29 6.99 10.37
CA GLU A 124 14.59 7.64 10.13
C GLU A 124 14.93 8.77 11.11
N LYS A 125 13.94 9.51 11.61
CA LYS A 125 14.18 10.67 12.50
C LYS A 125 14.10 10.32 13.99
N ASN A 126 14.02 9.04 14.34
CA ASN A 126 13.75 8.56 15.70
C ASN A 126 12.50 9.22 16.33
N GLU A 127 11.57 9.75 15.52
CA GLU A 127 10.34 10.38 16.02
C GLU A 127 9.42 9.34 16.68
N TYR A 128 9.64 8.05 16.43
CA TYR A 128 9.00 6.96 17.17
C TYR A 128 9.28 7.00 18.68
N LYS A 129 10.36 7.63 19.15
CA LYS A 129 10.60 7.80 20.59
C LYS A 129 9.57 8.73 21.23
N LYS A 130 8.98 9.65 20.46
CA LYS A 130 7.81 10.43 20.89
C LYS A 130 6.53 9.58 20.93
N ILE A 131 6.56 8.41 20.29
CA ILE A 131 5.52 7.38 20.26
C ILE A 131 5.74 6.36 21.41
N GLU A 132 6.81 6.43 22.21
CA GLU A 132 7.10 5.47 23.32
C GLU A 132 6.00 5.35 24.39
N HIS A 133 5.00 6.25 24.41
CA HIS A 133 3.79 6.14 25.23
C HIS A 133 2.55 5.66 24.48
N VAL A 134 2.69 5.21 23.23
CA VAL A 134 1.59 4.64 22.49
C VAL A 134 1.35 3.23 22.99
N ASP A 135 0.28 3.12 23.76
CA ASP A 135 -0.43 1.87 23.95
C ASP A 135 -0.94 1.40 22.58
N ILE A 136 -0.06 0.66 21.88
CA ILE A 136 -0.30 0.09 20.55
C ILE A 136 -1.56 -0.80 20.59
N ASP A 137 -1.88 -1.38 21.76
CA ASP A 137 -3.04 -2.24 21.96
C ASP A 137 -4.37 -1.47 21.94
N TYR A 138 -4.40 -0.16 22.23
CA TYR A 138 -5.62 0.65 22.12
C TYR A 138 -5.92 1.15 20.71
N LYS A 139 -4.92 1.18 19.82
CA LYS A 139 -5.05 1.90 18.54
C LYS A 139 -5.50 1.03 17.38
N LEU A 140 -5.18 -0.26 17.32
CA LEU A 140 -5.69 -1.13 16.27
C LEU A 140 -6.94 -1.87 16.73
N LYS A 141 -8.03 -1.70 15.99
CA LYS A 141 -9.24 -2.51 16.21
C LYS A 141 -8.93 -3.98 15.89
N LYS A 142 -9.58 -4.89 16.63
CA LYS A 142 -9.48 -6.34 16.38
C LYS A 142 -9.65 -6.64 14.89
N TYR A 143 -8.70 -7.40 14.36
CA TYR A 143 -8.68 -7.86 12.97
C TYR A 143 -10.04 -8.47 12.55
N LYS A 144 -10.52 -8.11 11.36
CA LYS A 144 -11.83 -8.52 10.82
C LYS A 144 -11.76 -9.20 9.43
N GLY A 145 -10.60 -9.70 9.02
CA GLY A 145 -10.39 -10.20 7.66
C GLY A 145 -9.54 -9.26 6.79
N GLY A 146 -9.03 -9.78 5.66
CA GLY A 146 -8.32 -8.98 4.64
C GLY A 146 -6.80 -9.18 4.56
N ILE A 147 -6.21 -9.89 5.53
CA ILE A 147 -4.79 -10.27 5.54
C ILE A 147 -4.60 -11.72 6.06
N PRO A 148 -3.46 -12.37 5.84
CA PRO A 148 -3.15 -13.68 6.44
C PRO A 148 -3.31 -13.72 7.96
N LYS A 149 -3.84 -14.85 8.50
CA LYS A 149 -3.96 -15.06 9.94
C LYS A 149 -2.60 -15.08 10.63
N GLN A 150 -1.60 -15.67 9.96
CA GLN A 150 -0.21 -15.73 10.38
C GLN A 150 0.29 -14.33 10.75
N ILE A 151 0.12 -13.36 9.85
CA ILE A 151 0.45 -11.95 10.12
C ILE A 151 -0.34 -11.41 11.31
N SER A 152 -1.67 -11.59 11.34
CA SER A 152 -2.51 -11.05 12.42
C SER A 152 -2.14 -11.59 13.81
N ASN A 153 -1.57 -12.80 13.87
CA ASN A 153 -1.14 -13.44 15.11
C ASN A 153 0.25 -12.97 15.55
N THR A 154 1.17 -12.74 14.60
CA THR A 154 2.60 -12.52 14.92
C THR A 154 3.10 -11.10 14.73
N TRP A 155 2.27 -10.16 14.22
CA TRP A 155 2.73 -8.81 13.90
C TRP A 155 3.38 -8.07 15.08
N ARG A 156 2.94 -8.32 16.31
CA ARG A 156 3.53 -7.70 17.51
C ARG A 156 4.95 -8.19 17.75
N ASP A 157 5.15 -9.50 17.63
CA ASP A 157 6.45 -10.12 17.81
C ASP A 157 7.37 -9.71 16.67
N TYR A 158 6.83 -9.59 15.45
CA TYR A 158 7.55 -9.06 14.30
C TYR A 158 7.98 -7.61 14.51
N PHE A 159 7.08 -6.77 15.02
CA PHE A 159 7.37 -5.38 15.32
C PHE A 159 8.46 -5.24 16.39
N LYS A 160 8.39 -6.04 17.47
CA LYS A 160 9.44 -6.12 18.50
C LYS A 160 10.75 -6.64 17.94
N TYR A 161 10.71 -7.64 17.05
CA TYR A 161 11.87 -8.17 16.36
C TYR A 161 12.55 -7.06 15.56
N LYS A 162 11.82 -6.35 14.69
CA LYS A 162 12.34 -5.23 13.89
C LYS A 162 12.92 -4.12 14.76
N LEU A 163 12.20 -3.73 15.81
CA LEU A 163 12.66 -2.70 16.74
C LEU A 163 13.98 -3.10 17.41
N ASN A 164 14.15 -4.36 17.82
CA ASN A 164 15.33 -4.81 18.56
C ASN A 164 16.42 -5.45 17.69
N TYR A 165 16.20 -5.54 16.37
CA TYR A 165 17.11 -6.21 15.43
C TYR A 165 18.45 -5.50 15.32
N LEU A 166 18.43 -4.17 15.24
CA LEU A 166 19.64 -3.36 15.12
C LEU A 166 20.28 -3.15 16.51
N LYS A 167 21.55 -3.51 16.63
CA LYS A 167 22.40 -3.19 17.79
C LYS A 167 23.51 -2.23 17.33
N PRO A 168 23.89 -1.23 18.16
CA PRO A 168 23.43 -0.93 19.52
C PRO A 168 22.04 -0.26 19.59
N GLU A 169 21.51 -0.07 20.80
CA GLU A 169 20.14 0.42 21.07
C GLU A 169 19.79 1.75 20.36
N ASN A 170 20.78 2.59 20.11
CA ASN A 170 20.65 3.85 19.37
C ASN A 170 20.37 3.68 17.87
N LEU A 171 20.52 2.47 17.32
CA LEU A 171 20.20 2.13 15.93
C LEU A 171 18.86 1.40 15.79
N ARG A 172 18.18 1.09 16.89
CA ARG A 172 16.86 0.44 16.88
C ARG A 172 15.87 1.29 16.10
N LYS A 173 15.18 0.66 15.15
CA LYS A 173 14.24 1.32 14.26
C LYS A 173 12.98 0.47 14.15
N PRO A 174 11.80 1.02 14.47
CA PRO A 174 10.55 0.33 14.18
C PRO A 174 10.33 0.25 12.67
N ASP A 175 9.54 -0.72 12.24
CA ASP A 175 9.15 -0.81 10.85
C ASP A 175 8.17 0.32 10.47
N HIS A 176 8.55 1.16 9.50
CA HIS A 176 7.74 2.30 9.09
C HIS A 176 6.33 1.92 8.64
N GLY A 177 6.16 0.82 7.92
CA GLY A 177 4.86 0.46 7.39
C GLY A 177 3.91 -0.08 8.46
N ILE A 178 4.43 -0.79 9.46
CA ILE A 178 3.64 -1.15 10.64
C ILE A 178 3.16 0.10 11.36
N LEU A 179 4.04 1.09 11.57
CA LEU A 179 3.67 2.38 12.16
C LEU A 179 2.66 3.13 11.31
N ALA A 180 2.83 3.14 9.99
CA ALA A 180 1.93 3.79 9.05
C ALA A 180 0.51 3.22 9.13
N GLY A 181 0.39 1.89 9.19
CA GLY A 181 -0.90 1.21 9.38
C GLY A 181 -1.59 1.63 10.68
N ILE A 182 -0.85 1.67 11.81
CA ILE A 182 -1.37 2.12 13.11
C ILE A 182 -1.80 3.59 13.04
N LEU A 183 -0.94 4.46 12.49
CA LEU A 183 -1.20 5.90 12.38
C LEU A 183 -2.41 6.20 11.50
N LEU A 184 -2.59 5.49 10.39
CA LEU A 184 -3.78 5.63 9.55
C LEU A 184 -5.04 5.42 10.37
N PHE A 185 -5.14 4.30 11.07
CA PHE A 185 -6.36 3.94 11.78
C PHE A 185 -6.62 4.87 12.96
N ASP A 186 -5.59 5.19 13.75
CA ASP A 186 -5.67 6.14 14.87
C ASP A 186 -6.14 7.51 14.38
N THR A 187 -5.50 8.05 13.33
CA THR A 187 -5.80 9.37 12.79
C THR A 187 -7.24 9.44 12.28
N LEU A 188 -7.65 8.51 11.41
CA LEU A 188 -8.99 8.55 10.82
C LEU A 188 -10.10 8.25 11.84
N THR A 189 -9.82 7.43 12.86
CA THR A 189 -10.77 7.17 13.96
C THR A 189 -10.93 8.40 14.84
N LYS A 190 -9.82 9.06 15.23
CA LYS A 190 -9.88 10.31 16.00
C LYS A 190 -10.61 11.42 15.27
N THR A 191 -10.39 11.56 13.96
CA THR A 191 -11.14 12.52 13.13
C THR A 191 -12.62 12.20 13.15
N TYR A 192 -13.01 10.92 12.99
CA TYR A 192 -14.41 10.52 13.09
C TYR A 192 -15.02 10.82 14.46
N GLU A 193 -14.35 10.46 15.56
CA GLU A 193 -14.84 10.68 16.92
C GLU A 193 -14.93 12.17 17.27
N TYR A 194 -14.01 13.00 16.77
CA TYR A 194 -14.07 14.46 16.90
C TYR A 194 -15.34 15.01 16.25
N TYR A 195 -15.59 14.68 14.98
CA TYR A 195 -16.79 15.17 14.29
C TYR A 195 -18.08 14.57 14.82
N LYS A 196 -18.05 13.32 15.28
CA LYS A 196 -19.18 12.70 15.98
C LYS A 196 -19.58 13.49 17.21
N LYS A 197 -18.61 13.92 18.04
CA LYS A 197 -18.89 14.76 19.22
C LYS A 197 -19.52 16.10 18.84
N LEU A 198 -19.00 16.77 17.80
CA LEU A 198 -19.56 18.03 17.30
C LEU A 198 -20.98 17.89 16.72
N ASN A 199 -21.34 16.70 16.24
CA ASN A 199 -22.62 16.43 15.59
C ASN A 199 -23.59 15.63 16.49
N GLY A 200 -23.50 15.83 17.81
CA GLY A 200 -24.46 15.28 18.79
C GLY A 200 -24.30 13.78 19.04
N ASN A 201 -23.10 13.23 18.86
CA ASN A 201 -22.74 11.82 19.11
C ASN A 201 -23.48 10.79 18.25
N LYS A 202 -24.07 11.19 17.13
CA LYS A 202 -24.70 10.28 16.16
C LYS A 202 -23.64 9.41 15.49
N GLU A 203 -23.94 8.13 15.27
CA GLU A 203 -23.01 7.21 14.59
C GLU A 203 -22.97 7.39 13.07
N GLU A 204 -23.95 8.11 12.53
CA GLU A 204 -24.00 8.53 11.13
C GLU A 204 -24.52 9.97 11.06
N PHE A 205 -23.84 10.82 10.31
CA PHE A 205 -24.18 12.24 10.19
C PHE A 205 -23.57 12.86 8.93
N VAL A 206 -24.14 13.97 8.48
CA VAL A 206 -23.59 14.79 7.39
C VAL A 206 -22.99 16.06 8.01
N TYR A 207 -21.75 16.38 7.66
CA TYR A 207 -21.07 17.59 8.10
C TYR A 207 -20.22 18.13 6.94
N HIS A 208 -20.39 19.42 6.60
CA HIS A 208 -19.78 20.06 5.42
C HIS A 208 -20.00 19.28 4.12
N ASN A 209 -21.22 18.82 3.87
CA ASN A 209 -21.62 17.99 2.71
C ASN A 209 -20.91 16.62 2.62
N LEU A 210 -20.20 16.20 3.67
CA LEU A 210 -19.54 14.90 3.74
C LEU A 210 -20.34 13.97 4.65
N PHE A 211 -20.50 12.72 4.21
CA PHE A 211 -21.11 11.69 5.02
C PHE A 211 -20.08 11.02 5.93
N TRP A 212 -20.38 10.96 7.21
CA TRP A 212 -19.58 10.32 8.25
C TRP A 212 -20.35 9.14 8.81
N SER A 213 -19.68 8.00 8.96
CA SER A 213 -20.29 6.80 9.53
C SER A 213 -19.26 5.96 10.30
N LYS A 214 -19.67 5.43 11.45
CA LYS A 214 -18.90 4.42 12.19
C LYS A 214 -18.56 3.20 11.33
N LYS A 215 -19.42 2.86 10.36
CA LYS A 215 -19.24 1.70 9.49
C LYS A 215 -18.01 1.86 8.59
N LEU A 216 -17.66 3.10 8.25
CA LEU A 216 -16.49 3.47 7.45
C LEU A 216 -15.17 3.10 8.14
N LEU A 217 -15.17 3.01 9.47
CA LEU A 217 -14.01 2.52 10.23
C LEU A 217 -13.63 1.09 9.83
N ASN A 218 -14.55 0.25 9.33
CA ASN A 218 -14.19 -1.07 8.84
C ASN A 218 -13.36 -1.01 7.54
N VAL A 219 -13.55 0.03 6.72
CA VAL A 219 -12.75 0.29 5.50
C VAL A 219 -11.37 0.81 5.90
N TYR A 220 -11.30 1.75 6.85
CA TYR A 220 -10.02 2.22 7.37
C TYR A 220 -9.22 1.11 8.05
N ASN A 221 -9.91 0.18 8.72
CA ASN A 221 -9.29 -1.02 9.29
C ASN A 221 -8.69 -1.92 8.20
N LEU A 222 -9.37 -2.10 7.06
CA LEU A 222 -8.81 -2.82 5.90
C LEU A 222 -7.53 -2.16 5.41
N CYS A 223 -7.55 -0.85 5.14
CA CYS A 223 -6.38 -0.11 4.66
C CYS A 223 -5.20 -0.22 5.65
N SER A 224 -5.48 -0.02 6.94
CA SER A 224 -4.50 -0.13 8.03
C SER A 224 -3.83 -1.50 8.07
N TRP A 225 -4.62 -2.59 8.10
CA TRP A 225 -4.09 -3.94 8.10
C TRP A 225 -3.36 -4.29 6.82
N THR A 226 -3.81 -3.78 5.66
CA THR A 226 -3.13 -3.99 4.37
C THR A 226 -1.73 -3.39 4.37
N ILE A 227 -1.60 -2.13 4.80
CA ILE A 227 -0.31 -1.42 4.90
C ILE A 227 0.62 -2.12 5.90
N LEU A 228 0.10 -2.46 7.08
CA LEU A 228 0.86 -3.16 8.11
C LEU A 228 1.36 -4.53 7.60
N ALA A 229 0.49 -5.29 6.95
CA ALA A 229 0.82 -6.62 6.45
C ALA A 229 1.83 -6.60 5.29
N HIS A 230 1.80 -5.58 4.43
CA HIS A 230 2.80 -5.39 3.36
C HIS A 230 4.23 -5.33 3.89
N ASN A 231 4.40 -4.92 5.15
CA ASN A 231 5.70 -4.75 5.78
C ASN A 231 6.09 -5.91 6.72
N ILE A 232 5.31 -6.99 6.72
CA ILE A 232 5.64 -8.21 7.45
C ILE A 232 6.07 -9.27 6.46
N PHE A 233 7.38 -9.54 6.45
CA PHE A 233 8.00 -10.41 5.46
C PHE A 233 7.89 -11.88 5.83
N PHE A 234 7.40 -12.70 4.89
CA PHE A 234 7.54 -14.15 4.96
C PHE A 234 8.92 -14.57 4.45
N LEU A 235 9.54 -15.55 5.11
CA LEU A 235 10.76 -16.20 4.65
C LEU A 235 10.42 -17.55 4.04
N ASN A 236 11.11 -17.94 2.98
CA ASN A 236 10.94 -19.24 2.35
C ASN A 236 12.21 -20.07 2.52
N VAL A 237 12.08 -21.24 3.15
CA VAL A 237 13.23 -22.10 3.50
C VAL A 237 14.04 -22.58 2.30
N LYS A 238 13.50 -22.46 1.08
CA LYS A 238 14.21 -22.83 -0.16
C LYS A 238 15.06 -21.69 -0.73
N SER A 239 14.72 -20.44 -0.46
CA SER A 239 15.28 -19.28 -1.17
C SER A 239 15.91 -18.22 -0.26
N ASP A 240 15.56 -18.20 1.02
CA ASP A 240 16.07 -17.24 1.99
C ASP A 240 17.25 -17.79 2.79
N ASP A 241 18.02 -16.87 3.33
CA ASP A 241 19.21 -17.15 4.12
C ASP A 241 18.89 -17.95 5.40
N LYS A 242 19.72 -18.95 5.70
CA LYS A 242 19.51 -19.86 6.83
C LYS A 242 19.62 -19.13 8.18
N GLU A 243 20.58 -18.24 8.36
CA GLU A 243 20.73 -17.48 9.61
C GLU A 243 19.50 -16.62 9.86
N LYS A 244 18.95 -16.01 8.79
CA LYS A 244 17.72 -15.23 8.89
C LYS A 244 16.52 -16.10 9.27
N ILE A 245 16.40 -17.30 8.69
CA ILE A 245 15.35 -18.26 9.03
C ILE A 245 15.47 -18.71 10.49
N ASP A 246 16.67 -19.08 10.92
CA ASP A 246 16.95 -19.49 12.30
C ASP A 246 16.59 -18.35 13.27
N SER A 247 16.88 -17.09 12.91
CA SER A 247 16.47 -15.92 13.70
C SER A 247 14.95 -15.76 13.84
N TYR A 248 14.15 -16.22 12.86
CA TYR A 248 12.68 -16.18 12.99
C TYR A 248 12.20 -17.25 13.96
N PHE A 249 12.81 -18.43 13.96
CA PHE A 249 12.49 -19.48 14.92
C PHE A 249 12.85 -19.08 16.36
N GLU A 250 14.02 -18.47 16.58
CA GLU A 250 14.46 -18.01 17.90
C GLU A 250 13.61 -16.86 18.49
N LYS A 251 12.77 -16.23 17.68
CA LYS A 251 12.00 -15.03 18.04
C LYS A 251 10.49 -15.25 17.94
N ASP A 252 10.05 -16.51 17.95
CA ASP A 252 8.64 -16.91 17.86
C ASP A 252 7.93 -16.42 16.58
N LEU A 253 8.69 -16.21 15.50
CA LEU A 253 8.19 -15.79 14.18
C LEU A 253 8.02 -16.95 13.19
N GLU A 254 8.03 -18.19 13.67
CA GLU A 254 7.93 -19.41 12.87
C GLU A 254 6.71 -19.46 11.93
N GLN A 255 5.60 -18.79 12.28
CA GLN A 255 4.40 -18.71 11.43
C GLN A 255 4.63 -17.89 10.15
N LEU A 256 5.71 -17.11 10.09
CA LEU A 256 6.13 -16.34 8.93
C LEU A 256 7.17 -17.09 8.09
N VAL A 257 7.48 -18.34 8.41
CA VAL A 257 8.40 -19.19 7.65
C VAL A 257 7.61 -20.17 6.78
N ILE A 258 7.68 -19.99 5.46
CA ILE A 258 7.13 -20.89 4.44
C ILE A 258 8.02 -22.13 4.36
N LYS A 259 7.50 -23.27 4.82
CA LYS A 259 8.22 -24.54 4.87
C LYS A 259 8.25 -25.23 3.50
N ARG A 260 9.15 -26.21 3.34
CA ARG A 260 9.29 -26.98 2.09
C ARG A 260 7.95 -27.62 1.70
N GLY A 261 7.47 -27.31 0.50
CA GLY A 261 6.22 -27.85 -0.04
C GLY A 261 4.98 -27.01 0.27
N GLN A 262 5.10 -25.96 1.09
CA GLN A 262 4.04 -24.99 1.28
C GLN A 262 4.04 -23.95 0.16
N LYS A 263 2.86 -23.49 -0.23
CA LYS A 263 2.68 -22.33 -1.10
C LYS A 263 2.89 -21.04 -0.32
N PRO A 264 3.23 -19.92 -1.00
CA PRO A 264 3.18 -18.62 -0.36
C PRO A 264 1.80 -18.28 0.20
N VAL A 265 1.77 -17.45 1.23
CA VAL A 265 0.54 -17.21 2.01
C VAL A 265 -0.30 -16.07 1.42
N ILE A 266 0.36 -15.03 0.92
CA ILE A 266 -0.31 -13.87 0.31
C ILE A 266 -0.78 -14.28 -1.09
N ASN A 267 -2.08 -14.22 -1.35
CA ASN A 267 -2.71 -14.65 -2.59
C ASN A 267 -3.83 -13.68 -2.99
N LEU A 268 -4.13 -13.60 -4.28
CA LEU A 268 -5.07 -12.62 -4.84
C LEU A 268 -6.51 -12.91 -4.39
N HIS A 269 -6.89 -14.19 -4.33
CA HIS A 269 -8.26 -14.59 -3.99
C HIS A 269 -8.66 -14.15 -2.56
N ASN A 270 -7.81 -14.42 -1.58
CA ASN A 270 -8.14 -14.16 -0.17
C ASN A 270 -7.77 -12.74 0.26
N TYR A 271 -6.69 -12.17 -0.31
CA TYR A 271 -6.08 -10.94 0.16
C TYR A 271 -5.82 -9.94 -0.99
N PRO A 272 -6.83 -9.57 -1.81
CA PRO A 272 -6.62 -8.88 -3.08
C PRO A 272 -5.95 -7.50 -2.96
N PHE A 273 -6.26 -6.72 -1.93
CA PHE A 273 -5.62 -5.41 -1.72
C PHE A 273 -4.16 -5.54 -1.25
N LEU A 274 -3.85 -6.52 -0.40
CA LEU A 274 -2.48 -6.80 0.02
C LEU A 274 -1.66 -7.35 -1.14
N PHE A 275 -2.23 -8.29 -1.90
CA PHE A 275 -1.63 -8.81 -3.12
C PHE A 275 -1.30 -7.69 -4.11
N LEU A 276 -2.27 -6.80 -4.37
CA LEU A 276 -2.07 -5.69 -5.29
C LEU A 276 -0.98 -4.73 -4.78
N LEU A 277 -0.98 -4.40 -3.49
CA LEU A 277 0.07 -3.56 -2.89
C LEU A 277 1.45 -4.19 -3.05
N CYS A 278 1.61 -5.48 -2.71
CA CYS A 278 2.87 -6.18 -2.86
C CYS A 278 3.35 -6.19 -4.33
N LEU A 279 2.45 -6.47 -5.28
CA LEU A 279 2.77 -6.48 -6.71
C LEU A 279 3.17 -5.09 -7.20
N VAL A 280 2.31 -4.09 -7.00
CA VAL A 280 2.52 -2.71 -7.46
C VAL A 280 3.81 -2.15 -6.88
N ASP A 281 4.00 -2.27 -5.57
CA ASP A 281 5.15 -1.72 -4.88
C ASP A 281 6.49 -2.36 -5.31
N THR A 282 6.44 -3.62 -5.75
CA THR A 282 7.60 -4.34 -6.27
C THR A 282 7.97 -3.90 -7.68
N ILE A 283 6.97 -3.61 -8.54
CA ILE A 283 7.17 -3.27 -9.96
C ILE A 283 7.03 -1.77 -10.25
N GLU A 284 6.95 -0.93 -9.21
CA GLU A 284 6.79 0.52 -9.37
C GLU A 284 8.08 1.14 -9.96
N PRO A 285 7.98 1.95 -11.04
CA PRO A 285 9.13 2.39 -11.83
C PRO A 285 10.13 3.27 -11.06
N SER A 286 9.70 4.08 -10.10
CA SER A 286 10.62 4.93 -9.32
C SER A 286 11.55 4.13 -8.41
N LYS A 287 11.21 2.88 -8.10
CA LYS A 287 12.09 1.95 -7.37
C LYS A 287 13.14 1.28 -8.27
N MET A 288 13.15 1.57 -9.57
CA MET A 288 14.00 0.88 -10.55
C MET A 288 15.22 1.67 -11.01
N GLN A 289 15.30 2.97 -10.73
CA GLN A 289 16.45 3.80 -11.09
C GLN A 289 16.92 4.63 -9.88
N SER A 290 18.22 4.87 -9.81
CA SER A 290 18.85 5.62 -8.72
C SER A 290 18.50 7.12 -8.74
N ASP A 291 18.16 7.65 -9.92
CA ASP A 291 17.72 9.03 -10.07
C ASP A 291 16.20 9.09 -9.83
N ASN A 292 15.81 9.69 -8.70
CA ASN A 292 14.42 9.86 -8.25
C ASN A 292 13.53 10.71 -9.18
N ASP A 293 13.88 10.88 -10.47
CA ASP A 293 12.99 11.50 -11.45
C ASP A 293 11.99 10.46 -11.98
N LEU A 294 10.82 10.43 -11.36
CA LEU A 294 9.72 9.56 -11.78
C LEU A 294 9.38 9.73 -13.27
N LYS A 295 9.39 10.95 -13.81
CA LYS A 295 9.00 11.18 -15.21
C LYS A 295 9.92 10.44 -16.16
N GLU A 296 11.21 10.49 -15.88
CA GLU A 296 12.21 9.78 -16.67
C GLU A 296 12.10 8.26 -16.49
N CYS A 297 11.84 7.78 -15.27
CA CYS A 297 11.55 6.36 -15.02
C CYS A 297 10.33 5.86 -15.82
N LEU A 298 9.27 6.66 -15.92
CA LEU A 298 8.05 6.33 -16.65
C LEU A 298 8.27 6.25 -18.17
N LYS A 299 9.17 7.08 -18.72
CA LYS A 299 9.54 7.06 -20.15
C LYS A 299 10.38 5.85 -20.52
N GLN A 300 11.17 5.37 -19.57
CA GLN A 300 12.10 4.26 -19.77
C GLN A 300 11.51 2.89 -19.41
N THR A 301 10.25 2.87 -18.97
CA THR A 301 9.52 1.64 -18.63
C THR A 301 8.40 1.44 -19.63
N ASP A 302 8.57 0.45 -20.50
CA ASP A 302 7.55 -0.03 -21.41
C ASP A 302 6.71 -1.10 -20.72
N MET A 303 5.38 -1.04 -20.90
CA MET A 303 4.46 -2.02 -20.35
C MET A 303 3.48 -2.52 -21.41
N ASP A 304 3.09 -3.78 -21.31
CA ASP A 304 1.95 -4.38 -21.98
C ASP A 304 1.06 -5.06 -20.96
N LEU A 305 -0.23 -4.76 -20.99
CA LEU A 305 -1.20 -5.26 -20.02
C LEU A 305 -2.27 -6.06 -20.73
N ASN A 306 -2.36 -7.33 -20.37
CA ASN A 306 -3.35 -8.26 -20.88
C ASN A 306 -4.23 -8.77 -19.73
N HIS A 307 -5.20 -9.64 -20.06
CA HIS A 307 -6.23 -10.12 -19.13
C HIS A 307 -5.67 -10.61 -17.77
N ASN A 308 -4.52 -11.30 -17.80
CA ASN A 308 -3.85 -11.87 -16.64
C ASN A 308 -2.32 -11.81 -16.75
N GLU A 309 -1.78 -10.98 -17.64
CA GLU A 309 -0.33 -10.89 -17.88
C GLU A 309 0.10 -9.42 -17.90
N ILE A 310 1.27 -9.18 -17.30
CA ILE A 310 1.95 -7.89 -17.26
C ILE A 310 3.32 -8.15 -17.87
N ASN A 311 3.58 -7.58 -19.04
CA ASN A 311 4.91 -7.59 -19.65
C ASN A 311 5.55 -6.24 -19.39
N ILE A 312 6.77 -6.24 -18.86
CA ILE A 312 7.53 -5.03 -18.54
C ILE A 312 8.86 -5.11 -19.26
N LYS A 313 9.21 -4.04 -19.97
CA LYS A 313 10.50 -3.89 -20.65
C LYS A 313 11.14 -2.59 -20.21
N PHE A 314 12.45 -2.61 -20.05
CA PHE A 314 13.21 -1.47 -19.59
C PHE A 314 14.20 -1.02 -20.63
N SER A 315 14.24 0.28 -20.93
CA SER A 315 15.12 0.84 -21.96
C SER A 315 16.55 1.07 -21.48
N LYS A 316 16.77 1.18 -20.16
CA LYS A 316 18.10 1.23 -19.54
C LYS A 316 18.35 -0.03 -18.71
N LYS A 317 19.62 -0.36 -18.51
CA LYS A 317 20.05 -1.40 -17.57
C LYS A 317 19.56 -1.02 -16.17
N ILE A 318 18.54 -1.72 -15.69
CA ILE A 318 18.15 -1.66 -14.28
C ILE A 318 19.25 -2.32 -13.45
N GLU A 319 19.39 -1.87 -12.20
CA GLU A 319 20.15 -2.58 -11.19
C GLU A 319 19.74 -4.06 -11.13
N LYS A 320 20.70 -4.96 -11.32
CA LYS A 320 20.48 -6.42 -11.30
C LYS A 320 19.69 -6.88 -10.06
N SER A 321 19.93 -6.25 -8.92
CA SER A 321 19.24 -6.52 -7.65
C SER A 321 17.73 -6.30 -7.71
N ARG A 322 17.23 -5.38 -8.53
CA ARG A 322 15.81 -5.08 -8.70
C ARG A 322 15.11 -6.08 -9.60
N PHE A 323 15.76 -6.48 -10.70
CA PHE A 323 15.31 -7.61 -11.52
C PHE A 323 15.11 -8.87 -10.67
N ASP A 324 16.09 -9.18 -9.82
CA ASP A 324 16.03 -10.35 -8.96
C ASP A 324 14.86 -10.30 -7.97
N LYS A 325 14.47 -9.11 -7.48
CA LYS A 325 13.30 -8.95 -6.60
C LYS A 325 11.99 -9.28 -7.32
N ILE A 326 11.82 -8.79 -8.55
CA ILE A 326 10.62 -9.06 -9.36
C ILE A 326 10.53 -10.56 -9.66
N LEU A 327 11.63 -11.19 -10.09
CA LEU A 327 11.67 -12.62 -10.42
C LEU A 327 11.50 -13.55 -9.21
N LYS A 328 11.79 -13.06 -8.00
CA LYS A 328 11.64 -13.82 -6.76
C LYS A 328 10.31 -13.57 -6.06
N MET A 329 9.41 -12.74 -6.61
CA MET A 329 8.15 -12.42 -5.93
C MET A 329 7.30 -13.67 -5.68
N GLY A 330 7.34 -14.64 -6.61
CA GLY A 330 6.65 -15.94 -6.48
C GLY A 330 7.09 -16.78 -5.26
N ASN A 331 8.19 -16.43 -4.60
CA ASN A 331 8.65 -17.13 -3.39
C ASN A 331 7.80 -16.79 -2.16
N TRP A 332 7.12 -15.64 -2.16
CA TRP A 332 6.38 -15.10 -1.01
C TRP A 332 5.00 -14.52 -1.39
N LEU A 333 4.73 -14.32 -2.68
CA LEU A 333 3.45 -13.93 -3.26
C LEU A 333 2.95 -15.09 -4.16
N ASP A 334 1.83 -15.72 -3.77
CA ASP A 334 1.19 -16.81 -4.54
C ASP A 334 0.47 -16.23 -5.77
N ASP A 335 -0.20 -17.06 -6.56
CA ASP A 335 -0.96 -16.65 -7.75
C ASP A 335 -0.14 -15.87 -8.80
N ILE A 336 1.20 -15.95 -8.74
CA ILE A 336 2.10 -15.30 -9.69
C ILE A 336 3.14 -16.27 -10.24
N GLU A 337 3.31 -16.25 -11.55
CA GLU A 337 4.44 -16.82 -12.27
C GLU A 337 5.25 -15.67 -12.91
N THR A 338 6.58 -15.69 -12.76
CA THR A 338 7.46 -14.70 -13.38
C THR A 338 8.50 -15.34 -14.29
N GLU A 339 8.65 -14.80 -15.48
CA GLU A 339 9.59 -15.27 -16.49
C GLU A 339 10.43 -14.10 -17.02
N LYS A 340 11.68 -14.37 -17.39
CA LYS A 340 12.60 -13.38 -17.99
C LYS A 340 12.99 -13.82 -19.40
N SER A 341 12.94 -12.88 -20.34
CA SER A 341 13.51 -13.01 -21.68
C SER A 341 14.22 -11.70 -22.04
N ASP A 342 15.56 -11.73 -22.08
CA ASP A 342 16.42 -10.55 -22.26
C ASP A 342 16.11 -9.43 -21.25
N ASP A 343 15.72 -8.24 -21.73
CA ASP A 343 15.32 -7.10 -20.91
C ASP A 343 13.80 -7.06 -20.61
N ASN A 344 13.07 -8.12 -20.97
CA ASN A 344 11.64 -8.26 -20.73
C ASN A 344 11.40 -9.16 -19.51
N ILE A 345 10.47 -8.73 -18.65
CA ILE A 345 9.90 -9.52 -17.58
C ILE A 345 8.43 -9.76 -17.91
N LYS A 346 8.03 -11.02 -17.87
CA LYS A 346 6.62 -11.41 -17.94
C LYS A 346 6.16 -11.82 -16.55
N ILE A 347 5.07 -11.23 -16.09
CA ILE A 347 4.40 -11.58 -14.84
C ILE A 347 3.00 -12.07 -15.21
N LYS A 348 2.69 -13.32 -14.87
CA LYS A 348 1.40 -13.93 -15.14
C LYS A 348 0.67 -14.16 -13.82
N ILE A 349 -0.57 -13.68 -13.75
CA ILE A 349 -1.49 -13.89 -12.64
C ILE A 349 -2.21 -15.21 -12.88
N VAL A 350 -1.94 -16.24 -12.07
CA VAL A 350 -2.43 -17.61 -12.26
C VAL A 350 -3.77 -17.90 -11.59
#